data_AF-A0A1E8E3B4-F1
#
_entry.id   AF-A0A1E8E3B4-F1
#
_cell.length_a   1.000
_cell.length_b   1.000
_cell.length_c   1.000
_cell.angle_alpha   90.00
_cell.angle_beta   90.00
_cell.angle_gamma   90.00
#
_symmetry.space_group_name_H-M   'P 1'
#
loop_
_entity.id
_entity.type
_entity.pdbx_description
1 polymer ?
#
loop_
_entity_poly.entity_id
_entity_poly.type
_entity_poly.pdbx_seq_one_letter_code
_entity_poly.pdbx_strand_id
1 'polypeptide(L)'
;MEKIIKQHACVVSPTTCNSRLGKPTRGFTLIELMIVVAIIAIIAAIAFPSYQEYARRADVSMVQQEMQKIAEQLERHKAKNFTYRGFDPNYIYDVPAGTPLNSVTLPRGATGSAIKYTITIRDAEDPTKLLTDASIPPVIRARAWTMKAEGSDTRNYDLLMTSAGLRCKNKTKSLVTYTDCGSVSAGREEW
;
A
#
# COMPACT_ATOMS: atom_id res chain seq x y z
N MET A 1 -54.99 -64.77 -23.26
CA MET A 1 -54.68 -63.42 -23.78
C MET A 1 -53.38 -62.97 -23.10
N GLU A 2 -52.23 -63.53 -23.46
CA GLU A 2 -51.54 -63.43 -24.75
C GLU A 2 -51.00 -62.02 -25.03
N LYS A 3 -49.67 -61.90 -24.90
CA LYS A 3 -48.70 -61.05 -25.64
C LYS A 3 -47.44 -60.91 -24.76
N ILE A 4 -46.46 -61.81 -24.89
CA ILE A 4 -45.39 -61.79 -25.91
C ILE A 4 -44.77 -60.39 -26.04
N ILE A 5 -43.70 -60.14 -25.29
CA ILE A 5 -42.72 -59.11 -25.64
C ILE A 5 -41.44 -59.86 -26.05
N LYS A 6 -41.18 -59.81 -27.36
CA LYS A 6 -40.04 -60.43 -28.02
C LYS A 6 -38.74 -59.84 -27.51
N GLN A 7 -37.83 -60.70 -27.06
CA GLN A 7 -36.42 -60.40 -27.02
C GLN A 7 -35.93 -60.23 -28.46
N HIS A 8 -35.67 -58.99 -28.87
CA HIS A 8 -34.95 -58.74 -30.11
C HIS A 8 -33.47 -58.70 -29.80
N ALA A 9 -32.80 -59.75 -30.26
CA ALA A 9 -31.37 -59.91 -30.23
C ALA A 9 -30.65 -58.69 -30.83
N CYS A 10 -29.56 -58.32 -30.17
CA CYS A 10 -28.57 -57.36 -30.65
C CYS A 10 -27.96 -57.88 -31.95
N VAL A 11 -28.11 -57.12 -33.05
CA VAL A 11 -27.37 -57.34 -34.30
C VAL A 11 -26.21 -56.36 -34.31
N VAL A 12 -25.00 -56.87 -34.09
CA VAL A 12 -23.76 -56.11 -34.24
C VAL A 12 -23.33 -56.24 -35.70
N SER A 13 -23.50 -55.18 -36.49
CA SER A 13 -22.98 -55.12 -37.86
C SER A 13 -21.60 -54.45 -37.87
N PRO A 14 -20.55 -55.05 -38.46
CA PRO A 14 -19.22 -54.49 -38.49
C PRO A 14 -19.05 -53.70 -39.79
N THR A 15 -19.20 -52.38 -39.75
CA THR A 15 -18.83 -51.57 -40.92
C THR A 15 -18.24 -50.24 -40.53
N THR A 16 -16.95 -50.12 -40.88
CA THR A 16 -16.12 -48.90 -40.98
C THR A 16 -15.85 -48.12 -39.69
N CYS A 17 -14.89 -48.62 -38.92
CA CYS A 17 -14.08 -47.79 -38.05
C CYS A 17 -13.15 -46.93 -38.92
N ASN A 18 -13.58 -45.71 -39.25
CA ASN A 18 -12.75 -44.74 -39.94
C ASN A 18 -11.74 -44.18 -38.92
N SER A 19 -10.61 -44.88 -38.73
CA SER A 19 -9.51 -44.42 -37.91
C SER A 19 -8.88 -43.20 -38.58
N ARG A 20 -9.45 -42.02 -38.34
CA ARG A 20 -8.68 -40.78 -38.45
C ARG A 20 -7.50 -40.98 -37.52
N LEU A 21 -6.30 -41.19 -38.08
CA LEU A 21 -5.06 -41.17 -37.34
C LEU A 21 -5.03 -39.84 -36.58
N GLY A 22 -5.39 -39.88 -35.30
CA GLY A 22 -5.19 -38.79 -34.40
C GLY A 22 -3.70 -38.49 -34.44
N LYS A 23 -3.37 -37.28 -34.89
CA LYS A 23 -1.98 -36.80 -34.92
C LYS A 23 -1.39 -37.08 -33.53
N PRO A 24 -0.26 -37.80 -33.42
CA PRO A 24 0.28 -38.15 -32.11
C PRO A 24 0.49 -36.85 -31.33
N THR A 25 -0.18 -36.75 -30.18
CA THR A 25 0.01 -35.64 -29.25
C THR A 25 1.45 -35.72 -28.76
N ARG A 26 2.31 -34.84 -29.27
CA ARG A 26 3.68 -34.68 -28.79
C ARG A 26 3.61 -34.19 -27.34
N GLY A 27 3.86 -35.08 -26.39
CA GLY A 27 3.96 -34.75 -24.97
C GLY A 27 5.28 -34.03 -24.68
N PHE A 28 5.28 -33.15 -23.69
CA PHE A 28 6.49 -32.55 -23.14
C PHE A 28 7.39 -33.63 -22.53
N THR A 29 8.71 -33.53 -22.75
CA THR A 29 9.65 -34.44 -22.09
C THR A 29 9.95 -33.96 -20.68
N LEU A 30 10.25 -34.90 -19.76
CA LEU A 30 10.58 -34.57 -18.38
C LEU A 30 11.86 -33.71 -18.29
N ILE A 31 12.82 -33.98 -19.19
CA ILE A 31 14.07 -33.21 -19.28
C ILE A 31 13.84 -31.77 -19.74
N GLU A 32 12.92 -31.55 -20.69
CA GLU A 32 12.57 -30.21 -21.17
C GLU A 32 11.94 -29.39 -20.05
N LEU A 33 11.07 -30.01 -19.24
CA LEU A 33 10.50 -29.36 -18.06
C LEU A 33 11.57 -29.05 -16.99
N MET A 34 12.53 -29.95 -16.75
CA MET A 34 13.60 -29.70 -15.78
C MET A 34 14.47 -28.49 -16.14
N ILE A 35 14.80 -28.33 -17.43
CA ILE A 35 15.58 -27.18 -17.89
C ILE A 35 14.77 -25.88 -17.73
N VAL A 36 13.48 -25.89 -18.07
CA VAL A 36 12.62 -24.71 -17.92
C VAL A 36 12.52 -24.28 -16.46
N VAL A 37 12.30 -25.22 -15.53
CA VAL A 37 12.25 -24.92 -14.09
C VAL A 37 13.57 -24.37 -13.59
N ALA A 38 14.70 -24.93 -14.04
CA ALA A 38 16.03 -24.43 -13.68
C ALA A 38 16.24 -22.97 -14.12
N ILE A 39 15.83 -22.62 -15.35
CA ILE A 39 15.93 -21.25 -15.87
C ILE A 39 15.03 -20.30 -15.06
N ILE A 40 13.79 -20.69 -14.78
CA ILE A 40 12.86 -19.87 -13.99
C ILE A 40 13.39 -19.64 -12.58
N ALA A 41 13.99 -20.66 -11.95
CA ALA A 41 14.57 -20.53 -10.61
C ALA A 41 15.70 -19.49 -10.55
N ILE A 42 16.58 -19.47 -11.56
CA ILE A 42 17.67 -18.48 -11.66
C ILE A 42 17.10 -17.07 -11.81
N ILE A 43 16.10 -16.89 -12.68
CA ILE A 43 15.47 -15.58 -12.90
C ILE A 43 14.74 -15.11 -11.63
N ALA A 44 14.00 -16.01 -10.98
CA ALA A 44 13.23 -15.70 -9.78
C ALA A 44 14.12 -15.23 -8.61
N ALA A 45 15.31 -15.80 -8.47
CA ALA A 45 16.27 -15.42 -7.42
C ALA A 45 16.69 -13.95 -7.48
N ILE A 46 16.79 -13.38 -8.69
CA ILE A 46 17.17 -11.97 -8.89
C ILE A 46 15.92 -11.08 -8.93
N ALA A 47 14.86 -11.54 -9.58
CA ALA A 47 13.64 -10.77 -9.79
C ALA A 47 12.88 -10.50 -8.48
N PHE A 48 12.82 -11.48 -7.58
CA PHE A 48 12.02 -11.37 -6.34
C PHE A 48 12.45 -10.23 -5.41
N PRO A 49 13.73 -10.12 -4.97
CA PRO A 49 14.14 -9.01 -4.10
C PRO A 49 14.02 -7.65 -4.81
N SER A 50 14.27 -7.60 -6.13
CA SER A 50 14.13 -6.39 -6.93
C SER A 50 12.68 -5.89 -6.95
N TYR A 51 11.73 -6.80 -7.16
CA TYR A 51 10.29 -6.47 -7.15
C TYR A 51 9.84 -5.93 -5.78
N GLN A 52 10.35 -6.50 -4.68
CA GLN A 52 10.03 -6.02 -3.33
C GLN A 52 10.54 -4.58 -3.07
N GLU A 53 11.73 -4.23 -3.57
CA GLU A 53 12.23 -2.85 -3.48
C GLU A 53 11.40 -1.90 -4.36
N TYR A 54 10.99 -2.34 -5.55
CA TYR A 54 10.11 -1.56 -6.43
C TYR A 54 8.75 -1.26 -5.77
N ALA A 55 8.11 -2.28 -5.19
CA ALA A 55 6.84 -2.13 -4.49
C ALA A 55 6.94 -1.13 -3.32
N ARG A 56 8.03 -1.20 -2.54
CA ARG A 56 8.27 -0.25 -1.44
C ARG A 56 8.49 1.18 -1.93
N ARG A 57 9.20 1.38 -3.05
CA ARG A 57 9.35 2.70 -3.67
C ARG A 57 8.01 3.27 -4.15
N ALA A 58 7.14 2.41 -4.69
CA ALA A 58 5.79 2.81 -5.08
C ALA A 58 4.96 3.23 -3.86
N ASP A 59 5.05 2.48 -2.75
CA ASP A 59 4.37 2.82 -1.50
C ASP A 59 4.86 4.17 -0.92
N VAL A 60 6.18 4.41 -0.92
CA VAL A 60 6.75 5.71 -0.51
C VAL A 60 6.21 6.84 -1.39
N SER A 61 6.20 6.67 -2.72
CA SER A 61 5.72 7.70 -3.64
C SER A 61 4.23 8.02 -3.43
N MET A 62 3.41 7.01 -3.15
CA MET A 62 2.00 7.19 -2.82
C MET A 62 1.82 8.05 -1.56
N VAL A 63 2.59 7.75 -0.51
CA VAL A 63 2.54 8.50 0.76
C VAL A 63 3.00 9.94 0.55
N GLN A 64 4.06 10.17 -0.22
CA GLN A 64 4.53 11.52 -0.55
C GLN A 64 3.44 12.35 -1.23
N GLN A 65 2.69 11.76 -2.16
CA GLN A 65 1.57 12.43 -2.83
C GLN A 65 0.42 12.75 -1.86
N GLU A 66 0.04 11.80 -1.01
CA GLU A 66 -0.99 12.01 0.01
C GLU A 66 -0.57 13.08 1.04
N MET A 67 0.70 13.09 1.42
CA MET A 67 1.28 14.13 2.26
C MET A 67 1.19 15.51 1.60
N GLN A 68 1.54 15.64 0.31
CA GLN A 68 1.40 16.90 -0.42
C GLN A 68 -0.06 17.36 -0.49
N LYS A 69 -0.99 16.44 -0.74
CA LYS A 69 -2.43 16.72 -0.75
C LYS A 69 -2.91 17.26 0.60
N ILE A 70 -2.50 16.64 1.72
CA ILE A 70 -2.82 17.13 3.07
C ILE A 70 -2.22 18.52 3.31
N ALA A 71 -0.99 18.77 2.85
CA ALA A 71 -0.34 20.07 3.00
C ALA A 71 -1.10 21.19 2.25
N GLU A 72 -1.53 20.95 1.01
CA GLU A 72 -2.37 21.91 0.28
C GLU A 72 -3.66 22.24 1.03
N GLN A 73 -4.27 21.23 1.63
CA GLN A 73 -5.49 21.34 2.41
C GLN A 73 -5.30 22.12 3.71
N LEU A 74 -4.17 21.91 4.39
CA LEU A 74 -3.75 22.71 5.54
C LEU A 74 -3.60 24.20 5.17
N GLU A 75 -2.99 24.49 4.02
CA GLU A 75 -2.85 25.88 3.55
C GLU A 75 -4.21 26.51 3.20
N ARG A 76 -5.12 25.76 2.59
CA ARG A 76 -6.51 26.24 2.36
C ARG A 76 -7.23 26.52 3.67
N HIS A 77 -7.04 25.69 4.69
CA HIS A 77 -7.63 25.91 6.02
C HIS A 77 -7.08 27.18 6.67
N LYS A 78 -5.76 27.38 6.64
CA LYS A 78 -5.12 28.60 7.15
C LYS A 78 -5.61 29.85 6.43
N ALA A 79 -5.81 29.79 5.11
CA ALA A 79 -6.33 30.92 4.35
C ALA A 79 -7.74 31.35 4.80
N LYS A 80 -8.56 30.44 5.33
CA LYS A 80 -9.91 30.73 5.83
C LYS A 80 -9.94 31.15 7.29
N ASN A 81 -9.16 30.46 8.13
CA ASN A 81 -9.25 30.57 9.58
C ASN A 81 -8.08 31.37 10.21
N PHE A 82 -7.10 31.79 9.41
CA PHE A 82 -5.84 32.43 9.83
C PHE A 82 -4.97 31.59 10.81
N THR A 83 -5.35 30.34 11.05
CA THR A 83 -4.65 29.37 11.91
C THR A 83 -4.83 27.96 11.35
N TYR A 84 -3.92 27.05 11.70
CA TYR A 84 -4.10 25.62 11.43
C TYR A 84 -4.90 24.90 12.53
N ARG A 85 -5.26 25.59 13.62
CA ARG A 85 -6.03 25.01 14.74
C ARG A 85 -7.37 24.44 14.25
N GLY A 86 -7.71 23.24 14.70
CA GLY A 86 -8.96 22.58 14.35
C GLY A 86 -8.98 21.97 12.95
N PHE A 87 -7.84 21.96 12.24
CA PHE A 87 -7.75 21.23 10.98
C PHE A 87 -7.92 19.73 11.23
N ASP A 88 -8.96 19.16 10.62
CA ASP A 88 -9.21 17.72 10.59
C ASP A 88 -9.20 17.24 9.12
N PRO A 89 -8.34 16.29 8.74
CA PRO A 89 -8.30 15.74 7.38
C PRO A 89 -9.55 14.91 7.01
N ASN A 90 -10.48 14.66 7.93
CA ASN A 90 -11.69 13.85 7.71
C ASN A 90 -12.44 14.18 6.40
N TYR A 91 -12.60 15.47 6.05
CA TYR A 91 -13.31 15.89 4.84
C TYR A 91 -12.68 15.41 3.51
N ILE A 92 -11.43 14.97 3.52
CA ILE A 92 -10.70 14.45 2.34
C ILE A 92 -10.93 12.95 2.17
N TYR A 93 -11.26 12.26 3.26
CA TYR A 93 -11.22 10.80 3.37
C TYR A 93 -12.60 10.17 3.57
N ASP A 94 -13.67 10.98 3.56
CA ASP A 94 -15.08 10.55 3.69
C ASP A 94 -15.33 9.68 4.93
N VAL A 95 -14.61 9.96 6.01
CA VAL A 95 -14.83 9.30 7.29
C VAL A 95 -16.12 9.85 7.90
N PRO A 96 -16.90 9.07 8.67
CA PRO A 96 -18.12 9.59 9.28
C PRO A 96 -17.86 10.86 10.11
N ALA A 97 -18.66 11.89 9.86
CA ALA A 97 -18.55 13.17 10.55
C ALA A 97 -18.68 12.99 12.07
N GLY A 98 -17.80 13.65 12.84
CA GLY A 98 -17.80 13.60 14.31
C GLY A 98 -16.74 12.69 14.93
N THR A 99 -16.00 11.91 14.14
CA THR A 99 -14.79 11.22 14.62
C THR A 99 -13.55 12.01 14.15
N PRO A 100 -12.81 12.68 15.06
CA PRO A 100 -11.59 13.38 14.68
C PRO A 100 -10.55 12.39 14.18
N LEU A 101 -10.04 12.60 12.98
CA LEU A 101 -9.04 11.71 12.39
C LEU A 101 -7.65 12.07 12.92
N ASN A 102 -7.24 11.40 14.01
CA ASN A 102 -5.94 11.62 14.66
C ASN A 102 -4.76 11.17 13.79
N SER A 103 -5.01 10.20 12.90
CA SER A 103 -4.02 9.68 11.95
C SER A 103 -4.70 9.14 10.69
N VAL A 104 -4.02 9.29 9.55
CA VAL A 104 -4.47 8.77 8.25
C VAL A 104 -3.71 7.48 7.98
N THR A 105 -4.41 6.38 7.75
CA THR A 105 -3.81 5.08 7.41
C THR A 105 -3.86 4.82 5.90
N LEU A 106 -2.77 4.31 5.35
CA LEU A 106 -2.58 4.01 3.94
C LEU A 106 -2.19 2.53 3.74
N PRO A 107 -2.74 1.82 2.75
CA PRO A 107 -3.83 2.25 1.85
C PRO A 107 -5.16 2.45 2.59
N ARG A 108 -6.07 3.24 2.00
CA ARG A 108 -7.35 3.61 2.65
C ARG A 108 -8.16 2.35 2.96
N GLY A 109 -8.71 2.27 4.18
CA GLY A 109 -9.52 1.13 4.63
C GLY A 109 -8.71 -0.10 5.03
N ALA A 110 -7.38 -0.03 5.01
CA ALA A 110 -6.53 -1.09 5.53
C ALA A 110 -6.72 -1.25 7.05
N THR A 111 -6.80 -2.50 7.49
CA THR A 111 -6.90 -2.86 8.91
C THR A 111 -5.77 -3.82 9.30
N GLY A 112 -5.24 -3.68 10.52
CA GLY A 112 -4.19 -4.55 11.03
C GLY A 112 -2.92 -4.53 10.17
N SER A 113 -2.41 -5.71 9.82
CA SER A 113 -1.17 -5.86 9.04
C SER A 113 -1.24 -5.37 7.59
N ALA A 114 -2.43 -5.01 7.09
CA ALA A 114 -2.57 -4.41 5.77
C ALA A 114 -2.17 -2.92 5.75
N ILE A 115 -2.05 -2.28 6.93
CA ILE A 115 -1.62 -0.88 7.04
C ILE A 115 -0.14 -0.82 6.68
N LYS A 116 0.18 -0.11 5.62
CA LYS A 116 1.56 0.11 5.17
C LYS A 116 2.16 1.37 5.76
N TYR A 117 1.34 2.42 5.87
CA TYR A 117 1.77 3.74 6.33
C TYR A 117 0.72 4.39 7.21
N THR A 118 1.18 5.13 8.21
CA THR A 118 0.33 5.95 9.08
C THR A 118 0.87 7.38 9.09
N ILE A 119 0.07 8.33 8.62
CA ILE A 119 0.38 9.76 8.65
C ILE A 119 -0.24 10.37 9.90
N THR A 120 0.55 11.11 10.65
CA THR A 120 0.13 11.86 11.84
C THR A 120 0.49 13.32 11.66
N ILE A 121 -0.45 14.22 11.95
CA ILE A 121 -0.28 15.67 11.81
C ILE A 121 -0.34 16.27 13.21
N ARG A 122 0.65 17.10 13.54
CA ARG A 122 0.84 17.68 14.87
C ARG A 122 1.25 19.14 14.80
N ASP A 123 1.06 19.84 15.91
CA ASP A 123 1.55 21.20 16.06
C ASP A 123 3.09 21.19 16.03
N ALA A 124 3.70 22.15 15.33
CA ALA A 124 5.16 22.19 15.18
C ALA A 124 5.87 22.72 16.43
N GLU A 125 5.19 23.51 17.27
CA GLU A 125 5.74 24.11 18.49
C GLU A 125 5.59 23.14 19.67
N ASP A 126 4.47 22.41 19.74
CA ASP A 126 4.26 21.29 20.67
C ASP A 126 3.84 20.00 19.91
N PRO A 127 4.81 19.15 19.53
CA PRO A 127 4.53 17.91 18.80
C PRO A 127 3.87 16.83 19.67
N THR A 128 3.60 17.08 20.95
CA THR A 128 2.76 16.15 21.74
C THR A 128 1.27 16.32 21.41
N LYS A 129 0.92 17.44 20.77
CA LYS A 129 -0.45 17.88 20.52
C LYS A 129 -0.88 17.73 19.07
N LEU A 130 -2.13 17.32 18.89
CA LEU A 130 -2.80 17.33 17.59
C LEU A 130 -3.34 18.73 17.31
N LEU A 131 -3.51 19.07 16.02
CA LEU A 131 -4.09 20.36 15.63
C LEU A 131 -5.55 20.50 16.09
N THR A 132 -6.24 19.37 16.29
CA THR A 132 -7.63 19.29 16.76
C THR A 132 -7.75 19.26 18.29
N ASP A 133 -6.65 19.27 19.04
CA ASP A 133 -6.73 19.25 20.52
C ASP A 133 -7.47 20.50 21.03
N ALA A 134 -8.63 20.25 21.63
CA ALA A 134 -9.56 21.27 22.11
C ALA A 134 -9.32 21.67 23.58
N SER A 135 -8.17 21.33 24.18
CA SER A 135 -7.84 21.79 25.53
C SER A 135 -7.99 23.32 25.68
N ILE A 136 -8.88 23.71 26.61
CA ILE A 136 -9.33 25.07 26.99
C ILE A 136 -8.12 25.90 27.56
N PRO A 137 -8.05 27.25 27.42
CA PRO A 137 -6.91 27.93 26.77
C PRO A 137 -5.79 28.49 27.68
N PRO A 138 -4.58 28.81 27.13
CA PRO A 138 -4.07 28.50 25.79
C PRO A 138 -2.80 27.63 25.83
N VAL A 139 -2.71 26.54 25.04
CA VAL A 139 -1.43 25.81 24.89
C VAL A 139 -0.97 25.68 23.45
N ILE A 140 -1.85 25.49 22.46
CA ILE A 140 -1.43 25.40 21.04
C ILE A 140 -1.73 26.67 20.26
N ARG A 141 -0.67 27.30 19.71
CA ARG A 141 -0.78 28.46 18.81
C ARG A 141 -1.13 28.04 17.38
N ALA A 142 -0.86 26.79 16.98
CA ALA A 142 -1.18 26.22 15.67
C ALA A 142 -0.82 27.15 14.51
N ARG A 143 0.36 27.78 14.62
CA ARG A 143 0.94 28.67 13.61
C ARG A 143 1.73 27.92 12.55
N ALA A 144 2.16 26.72 12.90
CA ALA A 144 2.95 25.84 12.06
C ALA A 144 2.52 24.39 12.33
N TRP A 145 2.72 23.54 11.34
CA TRP A 145 2.37 22.13 11.41
C TRP A 145 3.58 21.28 11.05
N THR A 146 3.60 20.08 11.62
CA THR A 146 4.57 19.04 11.32
C THR A 146 3.81 17.74 11.15
N MET A 147 4.12 17.00 10.10
CA MET A 147 3.46 15.76 9.80
C MET A 147 4.49 14.70 9.46
N LYS A 148 4.29 13.55 10.08
CA LYS A 148 5.16 12.40 9.96
C LYS A 148 4.37 11.24 9.38
N ALA A 149 4.96 10.55 8.41
CA ALA A 149 4.47 9.28 7.91
C ALA A 149 5.38 8.16 8.38
N GLU A 150 4.81 7.21 9.11
CA GLU A 150 5.51 6.04 9.62
C GLU A 150 5.10 4.81 8.81
N GLY A 151 6.08 4.11 8.25
CA GLY A 151 5.92 2.81 7.63
C GLY A 151 5.70 1.70 8.65
N SER A 152 4.99 0.66 8.25
CA SER A 152 4.82 -0.57 9.05
C SER A 152 6.08 -1.44 9.04
N ASP A 153 6.79 -1.47 7.92
CA ASP A 153 7.99 -2.29 7.73
C ASP A 153 9.25 -1.53 8.12
N THR A 154 10.19 -2.21 8.78
CA THR A 154 11.48 -1.62 9.20
C THR A 154 12.42 -1.26 8.04
N ARG A 155 12.12 -1.74 6.83
CA ARG A 155 12.89 -1.44 5.61
C ARG A 155 12.30 -0.28 4.81
N ASN A 156 11.13 0.20 5.20
CA ASN A 156 10.48 1.33 4.55
C ASN A 156 11.10 2.63 5.04
N TYR A 157 10.99 3.66 4.21
CA TYR A 157 11.34 5.01 4.64
C TYR A 157 10.19 5.59 5.44
N ASP A 158 10.53 6.17 6.59
CA ASP A 158 9.68 7.09 7.32
C ASP A 158 9.93 8.50 6.81
N LEU A 159 8.88 9.31 6.71
CA LEU A 159 8.91 10.62 6.08
C LEU A 159 8.48 11.70 7.07
N LEU A 160 9.08 12.86 6.96
CA LEU A 160 8.70 14.07 7.67
C LEU A 160 8.47 15.19 6.64
N MET A 161 7.40 15.94 6.83
CA MET A 161 7.21 17.22 6.19
C MET A 161 6.73 18.26 7.21
N THR A 162 7.25 19.48 7.12
CA THR A 162 6.84 20.59 7.98
C THR A 162 6.35 21.78 7.16
N SER A 163 5.59 22.66 7.80
CA SER A 163 5.14 23.93 7.19
C SER A 163 6.31 24.88 6.85
N ALA A 164 7.50 24.65 7.41
CA ALA A 164 8.71 25.40 7.11
C ALA A 164 9.41 24.92 5.82
N GLY A 165 8.92 23.83 5.21
CA GLY A 165 9.47 23.28 3.97
C GLY A 165 10.53 22.19 4.17
N LEU A 166 10.82 21.78 5.41
CA LEU A 166 11.66 20.60 5.64
C LEU A 166 10.93 19.37 5.09
N ARG A 167 11.57 18.66 4.15
CA ARG A 167 11.10 17.40 3.58
C ARG A 167 12.23 16.41 3.61
N CYS A 168 12.14 15.47 4.54
CA CYS A 168 13.19 14.49 4.74
C CYS A 168 12.58 13.11 4.98
N LYS A 169 13.40 12.10 4.75
CA LYS A 169 13.05 10.71 4.98
C LYS A 169 14.26 9.93 5.47
N ASN A 170 14.01 8.89 6.26
CA ASN A 170 15.05 7.99 6.77
C ASN A 170 14.44 6.59 6.96
N LYS A 171 15.23 5.54 6.79
CA LYS A 171 14.80 4.16 7.08
C LYS A 171 14.76 3.86 8.58
N THR A 172 15.49 4.63 9.38
CA THR A 172 15.57 4.44 10.83
C THR A 172 14.47 5.24 11.52
N LYS A 173 13.42 4.54 11.97
CA LYS A 173 12.23 5.15 12.59
C LYS A 173 12.50 6.08 13.77
N SER A 174 13.47 5.72 14.62
CA SER A 174 13.82 6.53 15.80
C SER A 174 14.47 7.87 15.45
N LEU A 175 15.03 8.01 14.24
CA LEU A 175 15.63 9.25 13.77
C LEU A 175 14.60 10.21 13.14
N VAL A 176 13.45 9.69 12.70
CA VAL A 176 12.36 10.51 12.14
C VAL A 176 11.45 10.97 13.27
N THR A 177 11.79 12.15 13.77
CA THR A 177 11.01 12.88 14.79
C THR A 177 10.13 13.94 14.11
N TYR A 178 9.33 14.67 14.89
CA TYR A 178 8.50 15.76 14.35
C TYR A 178 9.30 17.04 14.03
N THR A 179 10.61 17.07 14.31
CA THR A 179 11.47 18.24 14.11
C THR A 179 12.67 17.96 13.20
N ASP A 180 13.10 16.70 13.08
CA ASP A 180 14.25 16.30 12.27
C ASP A 180 14.16 14.82 11.82
N CYS A 181 14.90 14.48 10.76
CA CYS A 181 15.07 13.10 10.25
C CYS A 181 16.48 12.51 10.45
N GLY A 182 17.28 13.09 11.36
CA GLY A 182 18.66 12.68 11.62
C GLY A 182 19.68 13.30 10.66
N SER A 183 20.90 12.75 10.63
CA SER A 183 21.98 13.23 9.77
C SER A 183 22.07 12.49 8.44
N VAL A 184 22.74 13.09 7.45
CA VAL A 184 23.01 12.45 6.15
C VAL A 184 23.85 11.17 6.33
N SER A 185 24.80 11.18 7.27
CA SER A 185 25.60 9.99 7.63
C SER A 185 24.77 8.86 8.25
N ALA A 186 23.63 9.19 8.86
CA ALA A 186 22.67 8.22 9.40
C ALA A 186 21.58 7.84 8.36
N GLY A 187 21.80 8.16 7.07
CA GLY A 187 20.91 7.79 5.98
C GLY A 187 19.73 8.74 5.76
N ARG A 188 19.80 9.99 6.24
CA ARG A 188 18.81 11.02 5.88
C ARG A 188 18.91 11.36 4.39
N GLU A 189 17.77 11.33 3.72
CA GLU A 189 17.59 11.81 2.35
C GLU A 189 16.53 12.93 2.34
N GLU A 190 16.69 13.92 1.45
CA GLU A 190 15.66 14.92 1.14
C GLU A 190 14.76 14.43 0.00
N TRP A 191 13.53 14.94 -0.09
CA TRP A 191 12.57 14.54 -1.11
C TRP A 191 11.55 15.62 -1.48
#